data_AF-P77057-F1
#
_entry.id   AF-P77057-F1
#
_cell.length_a   1.000
_cell.length_b   1.000
_cell.length_c   1.000
_cell.angle_alpha   90.00
_cell.angle_beta   90.00
_cell.angle_gamma   90.00
#
_symmetry.space_group_name_H-M   'P 1'
#
loop_
_entity.id
_entity.type
_entity.pdbx_description
1 polymer ?
#
loop_
_entity_poly.entity_id
_entity_poly.type
_entity_poly.pdbx_seq_one_letter_code
_entity_poly.pdbx_strand_id
1 'polypeptide(L)'
;SYFAVDIRGLDVYQARFDHLRLIVEQNNLYVAGFVNTATNTFYRFSDFAHISVPGVTTVSMTTDSSYTTLQRVAALERSGMQISRHSLVSSYLALMEFSGNA
;
A
#
# COMPACT_ATOMS: atom_id res chain seq x y z
N SER A 1 -10.89 -6.78 12.33
CA SER A 1 -9.63 -6.49 13.05
C SER A 1 -8.52 -6.33 12.02
N TYR A 2 -7.56 -5.44 12.25
CA TYR A 2 -6.41 -5.25 11.36
C TYR A 2 -5.14 -5.08 12.20
N PHE A 3 -3.98 -5.28 11.57
CA PHE A 3 -2.70 -4.86 12.10
C PHE A 3 -1.96 -3.99 11.09
N ALA A 4 -1.06 -3.15 11.59
CA ALA A 4 -0.23 -2.26 10.78
C ALA A 4 1.16 -2.88 10.58
N VAL A 5 1.70 -2.74 9.37
CA VAL A 5 3.07 -3.13 9.04
C VAL A 5 3.84 -1.91 8.57
N ASP A 6 4.77 -1.45 9.40
CA ASP A 6 5.67 -0.35 9.06
C ASP A 6 6.81 -0.86 8.17
N ILE A 7 6.90 -0.34 6.94
CA ILE A 7 7.94 -0.73 6.00
C ILE A 7 9.24 -0.01 6.36
N ARG A 8 10.32 -0.78 6.53
CA ARG A 8 11.65 -0.31 6.93
C ARG A 8 12.74 -1.10 6.19
N GLY A 9 13.97 -0.59 6.19
CA GLY A 9 15.14 -1.33 5.68
C GLY A 9 15.21 -1.49 4.16
N LEU A 10 14.47 -0.68 3.40
CA LEU A 10 14.57 -0.64 1.94
C LEU A 10 15.97 -0.16 1.50
N ASP A 11 16.46 0.90 2.13
CA ASP A 11 17.89 1.22 2.16
C ASP A 11 18.51 0.57 3.40
N VAL A 12 19.55 -0.26 3.20
CA VAL A 12 20.16 -1.04 4.29
C VAL A 12 20.95 -0.15 5.26
N TYR A 13 21.53 0.92 4.73
CA TYR A 13 22.52 1.71 5.47
C TYR A 13 21.97 3.05 5.97
N GLN A 14 20.74 3.39 5.62
CA GLN A 14 20.15 4.71 5.87
C GLN A 14 18.74 4.56 6.44
N ALA A 15 18.42 5.40 7.44
CA ALA A 15 17.06 5.55 7.96
C ALA A 15 16.23 6.42 6.99
N ARG A 16 15.88 5.86 5.83
CA ARG A 16 15.04 6.49 4.82
C ARG A 16 14.08 5.48 4.20
N PHE A 17 13.09 6.01 3.49
CA PHE A 17 12.01 5.23 2.89
C PHE A 17 11.15 4.50 3.93
N ASP A 18 10.72 5.25 4.96
CA ASP A 18 10.10 4.75 6.18
C ASP A 18 8.73 5.37 6.48
N HIS A 19 8.13 6.07 5.51
CA HIS A 19 6.78 6.64 5.67
C HIS A 19 5.66 5.79 5.07
N LEU A 20 5.96 4.55 4.69
CA LEU A 20 4.98 3.60 4.18
C LEU A 20 4.56 2.63 5.27
N ARG A 21 3.25 2.52 5.48
CA ARG A 21 2.62 1.53 6.35
C ARG A 21 1.54 0.77 5.60
N LEU A 22 1.54 -0.54 5.69
CA LEU A 22 0.45 -1.37 5.15
C LEU A 22 -0.58 -1.65 6.23
N ILE A 23 -1.87 -1.62 5.85
CA ILE A 23 -2.98 -2.02 6.71
C ILE A 23 -3.44 -3.39 6.26
N VAL A 24 -3.29 -4.39 7.14
CA VAL A 24 -3.54 -5.80 6.82
C VAL A 24 -4.70 -6.30 7.66
N GLU A 25 -5.75 -6.81 7.02
CA GLU A 25 -6.86 -7.46 7.71
C GLU A 25 -6.37 -8.77 8.35
N GLN A 26 -6.57 -8.88 9.66
CA GLN A 26 -5.90 -9.91 10.47
C GLN A 26 -6.37 -11.33 10.14
N ASN A 27 -7.63 -11.49 9.74
CA ASN A 27 -8.26 -12.80 9.59
C ASN A 27 -7.87 -13.51 8.28
N ASN A 28 -7.48 -12.76 7.25
CA ASN A 28 -7.21 -13.28 5.91
C ASN A 28 -5.89 -12.79 5.30
N LEU A 29 -5.16 -11.92 6.02
CA LEU A 29 -3.91 -11.29 5.57
C LEU A 29 -4.06 -10.46 4.29
N TYR A 30 -5.28 -10.07 3.93
CA TYR A 30 -5.47 -9.17 2.81
C TYR A 30 -5.01 -7.76 3.17
N VAL A 31 -4.33 -7.12 2.20
CA VAL A 31 -3.89 -5.74 2.33
C VAL A 31 -5.09 -4.85 2.00
N ALA A 32 -5.66 -4.23 3.03
CA ALA A 32 -6.81 -3.33 2.91
C ALA A 32 -6.44 -1.99 2.24
N GLY A 33 -5.14 -1.67 2.23
CA GLY A 33 -4.59 -0.48 1.61
C GLY A 33 -3.25 -0.08 2.24
N PHE A 34 -2.82 1.15 1.97
CA PHE A 34 -1.56 1.68 2.47
C PHE A 34 -1.73 3.09 3.04
N VAL A 35 -0.90 3.41 4.04
CA VAL A 35 -0.83 4.72 4.69
C VAL A 35 0.48 5.38 4.29
N ASN A 36 0.36 6.61 3.81
CA ASN A 36 1.47 7.54 3.79
C ASN A 36 1.48 8.27 5.14
N THR A 37 2.45 7.92 5.99
CA THR A 37 2.54 8.49 7.35
C THR A 37 3.06 9.92 7.34
N ALA A 38 3.69 10.38 6.26
CA ALA A 38 4.12 11.78 6.13
C ALA A 38 2.92 12.71 5.90
N THR A 39 1.94 12.28 5.10
CA THR A 39 0.68 13.03 4.87
C THR A 39 -0.46 12.58 5.78
N ASN A 40 -0.21 11.62 6.66
CA ASN A 40 -1.21 11.00 7.54
C ASN A 40 -2.48 10.52 6.81
N THR A 41 -2.30 9.97 5.60
CA THR A 41 -3.39 9.60 4.69
C THR A 41 -3.40 8.08 4.42
N PHE A 42 -4.56 7.45 4.62
CA PHE A 42 -4.83 6.05 4.34
C PHE A 42 -5.58 5.92 3.00
N TYR A 43 -4.92 5.34 2.01
CA TYR A 43 -5.52 4.97 0.73
C TYR A 43 -6.05 3.54 0.83
N ARG A 44 -7.37 3.43 0.90
CA ARG A 44 -8.10 2.19 1.18
C ARG A 44 -8.73 1.65 -0.10
N PHE A 45 -8.53 0.38 -0.40
CA PHE A 45 -9.21 -0.28 -1.52
C PHE A 45 -10.73 -0.33 -1.30
N SER A 46 -11.49 -0.34 -2.40
CA SER A 46 -12.96 -0.21 -2.36
C SER A 46 -13.66 -1.37 -1.63
N ASP A 47 -13.08 -2.57 -1.68
CA ASP A 47 -13.58 -3.79 -1.04
C ASP A 47 -13.32 -3.87 0.48
N PHE A 48 -12.63 -2.87 1.06
CA PHE A 48 -12.33 -2.80 2.50
C PHE A 48 -13.03 -1.65 3.22
N ALA A 49 -14.24 -1.28 2.78
CA ALA A 49 -15.02 -0.21 3.41
C ALA A 49 -15.23 -0.41 4.93
N HIS A 50 -15.20 -1.66 5.41
CA HIS A 50 -15.32 -2.03 6.83
C HIS A 50 -14.05 -1.81 7.66
N ILE A 51 -12.89 -1.64 7.03
CA ILE A 51 -11.64 -1.34 7.73
C ILE A 51 -11.56 0.16 8.00
N SER A 52 -11.67 0.54 9.26
CA SER A 52 -11.52 1.92 9.74
C SER A 52 -10.23 2.04 10.54
N VAL A 53 -9.37 2.98 10.15
CA VAL A 53 -8.11 3.29 10.84
C VAL A 53 -8.29 4.65 11.51
N PRO A 54 -8.27 4.75 12.85
CA PRO A 54 -8.44 6.02 13.54
C PRO A 54 -7.20 6.90 13.40
N GLY A 55 -7.40 8.22 13.46
CA GLY A 55 -6.30 9.19 13.49
C GLY A 55 -5.63 9.47 12.13
N VAL A 56 -6.14 8.92 11.03
CA VAL A 56 -5.65 9.16 9.66
C VAL A 56 -6.79 9.64 8.75
N THR A 57 -6.47 10.44 7.74
CA THR A 57 -7.43 10.80 6.69
C THR A 57 -7.64 9.60 5.78
N THR A 58 -8.87 9.10 5.67
CA THR A 58 -9.16 7.95 4.79
C THR A 58 -9.63 8.40 3.42
N VAL A 59 -8.88 8.01 2.39
CA VAL A 59 -9.30 8.11 0.99
C VAL A 59 -9.81 6.74 0.56
N SER A 60 -11.11 6.66 0.29
CA SER A 60 -11.71 5.45 -0.28
C SER A 60 -11.48 5.46 -1.78
N MET A 61 -10.62 4.57 -2.25
CA MET A 61 -10.32 4.41 -3.67
C MET A 61 -11.47 3.71 -4.39
N THR A 62 -11.55 3.91 -5.70
CA THR A 62 -12.48 3.20 -6.59
C THR A 62 -11.99 1.79 -6.91
N THR A 63 -10.67 1.61 -6.97
CA THR A 63 -9.98 0.34 -7.26
C THR A 63 -10.14 -0.67 -6.12
N ASP A 64 -10.50 -1.91 -6.46
CA ASP A 64 -10.53 -3.06 -5.54
C ASP A 64 -9.14 -3.70 -5.38
N SER A 65 -8.96 -4.50 -4.33
CA SER A 65 -7.67 -5.14 -4.01
C SER A 65 -7.32 -6.39 -4.84
N SER A 66 -8.20 -6.83 -5.76
CA SER A 66 -8.02 -8.12 -6.44
C SER A 66 -6.81 -8.10 -7.37
N TYR A 67 -6.10 -9.24 -7.45
CA TYR A 67 -5.00 -9.36 -8.40
C TYR A 67 -5.42 -9.17 -9.85
N THR A 68 -6.68 -9.46 -10.21
CA THR A 68 -7.19 -9.20 -11.56
C THR A 68 -7.21 -7.71 -11.85
N THR A 69 -7.79 -6.91 -10.96
CA THR A 69 -7.85 -5.46 -11.11
C THR A 69 -6.47 -4.84 -11.06
N LEU A 70 -5.63 -5.22 -10.08
CA LEU A 70 -4.29 -4.65 -9.92
C LEU A 70 -3.37 -4.99 -11.10
N GLN A 71 -3.39 -6.21 -11.64
CA GLN A 71 -2.60 -6.54 -12.84
C GLN A 71 -3.07 -5.76 -14.07
N ARG A 72 -4.39 -5.56 -14.22
CA ARG A 72 -4.96 -4.77 -15.31
C ARG A 72 -4.54 -3.30 -15.24
N VAL A 73 -4.60 -2.68 -14.05
CA VAL A 73 -4.23 -1.28 -13.84
C VAL A 73 -2.71 -1.08 -13.96
N ALA A 74 -1.92 -1.99 -13.40
CA ALA A 74 -0.47 -1.93 -13.48
C ALA A 74 0.10 -2.33 -14.85
N ALA A 75 -0.72 -2.88 -15.75
CA ALA A 75 -0.30 -3.51 -17.00
C ALA A 75 0.85 -4.52 -16.81
N LEU A 76 0.77 -5.31 -15.73
CA LEU A 76 1.86 -6.19 -15.28
C LEU A 76 1.29 -7.49 -14.71
N GLU A 77 1.59 -8.62 -15.34
CA GLU A 77 1.25 -9.94 -14.80
C GLU A 77 2.14 -10.30 -13.59
N ARG A 78 1.59 -11.06 -12.64
CA ARG A 78 2.35 -11.60 -11.50
C ARG A 78 3.33 -12.69 -11.93
N SER A 79 2.95 -13.50 -12.92
CA SER A 79 3.84 -14.52 -13.45
C SER A 79 4.98 -13.84 -14.20
N GLY A 80 6.22 -14.03 -13.74
CA GLY A 80 7.39 -13.35 -14.28
C GLY A 80 7.61 -11.93 -13.74
N MET A 81 6.80 -11.45 -12.78
CA MET A 81 7.04 -10.19 -12.11
C MET A 81 8.38 -10.22 -11.36
N GLN A 82 9.24 -9.26 -11.65
CA GLN A 82 10.54 -9.14 -11.00
C GLN A 82 10.46 -8.21 -9.79
N ILE A 83 10.98 -8.67 -8.67
CA ILE A 83 11.05 -7.89 -7.42
C ILE A 83 12.51 -7.89 -6.96
N SER A 84 13.07 -6.69 -6.83
CA SER A 84 14.42 -6.44 -6.34
C SER A 84 14.39 -5.32 -5.31
N ARG A 85 15.50 -5.11 -4.60
CA ARG A 85 15.64 -3.94 -3.71
C ARG A 85 15.38 -2.63 -4.48
N HIS A 86 15.90 -2.52 -5.69
CA HIS A 86 15.71 -1.33 -6.53
C HIS A 86 14.22 -1.11 -6.84
N SER A 87 13.51 -2.15 -7.30
CA SER A 87 12.10 -2.01 -7.63
C SER A 87 11.23 -1.72 -6.40
N LEU A 88 11.59 -2.24 -5.22
CA LEU A 88 10.90 -1.92 -3.96
C LEU A 88 11.08 -0.45 -3.54
N VAL A 89 12.27 0.12 -3.73
CA VAL A 89 12.49 1.57 -3.52
C VAL A 89 11.65 2.38 -4.50
N SER A 90 11.60 2.00 -5.78
CA SER A 90 10.73 2.65 -6.77
C SER A 90 9.24 2.52 -6.41
N SER A 91 8.79 1.36 -5.94
CA SER A 91 7.40 1.16 -5.48
C SER A 91 7.08 2.00 -4.25
N TYR A 92 8.02 2.13 -3.30
CA TYR A 92 7.86 3.03 -2.16
C TYR A 92 7.62 4.46 -2.63
N LEU A 93 8.46 4.96 -3.54
CA LEU A 93 8.34 6.33 -4.06
C LEU A 93 7.00 6.54 -4.76
N ALA A 94 6.59 5.61 -5.62
CA ALA A 94 5.30 5.67 -6.30
C ALA A 94 4.11 5.75 -5.32
N LEU A 95 4.13 4.98 -4.23
CA LEU A 95 3.08 5.02 -3.20
C LEU A 95 3.11 6.30 -2.36
N MET A 96 4.29 6.89 -2.14
CA MET A 96 4.40 8.17 -1.42
C MET A 96 3.98 9.37 -2.27
N GLU A 97 4.14 9.28 -3.60
CA GLU A 97 3.69 10.29 -4.57
C GLU A 97 2.21 10.13 -4.96
N PHE A 98 1.62 8.95 -4.71
CA PHE A 98 0.22 8.68 -5.02
C PHE A 98 -0.73 9.65 -4.31
N SER A 99 -1.71 10.14 -5.06
CA SER A 99 -2.80 10.97 -4.55
C SER A 99 -4.05 10.75 -5.40
N GLY A 100 -5.20 11.19 -4.89
CA GLY A 100 -6.49 10.92 -5.53
C GLY A 100 -7.11 9.59 -5.11
N ASN A 101 -8.11 9.14 -5.85
CA ASN A 101 -8.95 7.99 -5.52
C ASN A 101 -9.18 7.01 -6.68
N ALA A 102 -8.47 7.19 -7.79
CA ALA A 102 -8.59 6.41 -9.02
C ALA A 102 -7.23 5.85 -9.45
#